data_AF-A0A6M3KZP6-F1
#
_entry.id   AF-A0A6M3KZP6-F1
#
_cell.length_a   1.000
_cell.length_b   1.000
_cell.length_c   1.000
_cell.angle_alpha   90.00
_cell.angle_beta   90.00
_cell.angle_gamma   90.00
#
_symmetry.space_group_name_H-M   'P 1'
#
loop_
_entity.id
_entity.type
_entity.pdbx_description
1 polymer ?
#
loop_
_entity_poly.entity_id
_entity_poly.type
_entity_poly.pdbx_seq_one_letter_code
_entity_poly.pdbx_strand_id
1 'polypeptide(L)'
;MLTPRQEKLTQKQSNYALNLFKGMSQREAYVQAGYSSNQLPEVLDKNACELAKDSKIIGRLEGLNRASDTPAVMDVAKRKERLSVIAKEDIETTTGINRSPSIQAIDILNKMDKIYTDNTININDIKIQVVYEEDNVQGQGRAEGIKQISSPEETG
;
A
#
# COMPACT_ATOMS: atom_id res chain seq x y z
N MET A 1 34.67 -21.17 7.29
CA MET A 1 33.41 -21.55 6.62
C MET A 1 33.53 -21.14 5.16
N LEU A 2 33.54 -22.10 4.24
CA LEU A 2 33.70 -21.84 2.80
C LEU A 2 32.33 -21.41 2.24
N THR A 3 32.26 -20.22 1.65
CA THR A 3 31.10 -19.82 0.84
C THR A 3 30.95 -20.80 -0.32
N PRO A 4 29.75 -21.33 -0.62
CA PRO A 4 29.59 -22.20 -1.76
C PRO A 4 30.01 -21.43 -3.02
N ARG A 5 30.97 -21.99 -3.74
CA ARG A 5 31.45 -21.54 -5.05
C ARG A 5 30.23 -21.18 -5.89
N GLN A 6 30.06 -19.91 -6.27
CA GLN A 6 29.07 -19.52 -7.25
C GLN A 6 29.38 -20.25 -8.55
N GLU A 7 28.76 -21.42 -8.77
CA GLU A 7 28.79 -22.06 -10.07
C GLU A 7 28.16 -21.08 -11.07
N LYS A 8 28.99 -20.60 -11.99
CA LYS A 8 28.67 -19.51 -12.91
C LYS A 8 27.42 -19.87 -13.72
N LEU A 9 26.29 -19.24 -13.43
CA LEU A 9 25.08 -19.34 -14.26
C LEU A 9 25.45 -18.98 -15.70
N THR A 10 24.89 -19.73 -16.65
CA THR A 10 24.94 -19.30 -18.05
C THR A 10 24.13 -18.03 -18.25
N GLN A 11 24.40 -17.29 -19.32
CA GLN A 11 23.63 -16.07 -19.63
C GLN A 11 22.13 -16.34 -19.77
N LYS A 12 21.76 -17.47 -20.40
CA LYS A 12 20.35 -17.88 -20.54
C LYS A 12 19.69 -18.14 -19.19
N GLN A 13 20.36 -18.87 -18.30
CA GLN A 13 19.87 -19.11 -16.93
C GLN A 13 19.71 -17.80 -16.14
N SER A 14 20.67 -16.88 -16.28
CA SER A 14 20.60 -15.58 -15.60
C SER A 14 19.42 -14.75 -16.12
N ASN A 15 19.21 -14.72 -17.43
CA ASN A 15 18.07 -14.05 -18.05
C ASN A 15 16.73 -14.68 -17.63
N TYR A 16 16.68 -16.02 -17.55
CA TYR A 16 15.50 -16.75 -17.09
C TYR A 16 15.11 -16.35 -15.66
N ALA A 17 16.06 -16.40 -14.73
CA ALA A 17 15.83 -15.98 -13.35
C ALA A 17 15.40 -14.51 -13.24
N LEU A 18 16.01 -13.61 -14.04
CA LEU A 18 15.62 -12.20 -14.08
C LEU A 18 14.20 -12.01 -14.61
N ASN A 19 13.78 -12.76 -15.62
CA ASN A 19 12.45 -12.68 -16.20
C ASN A 19 11.37 -13.21 -15.24
N LEU A 20 11.66 -14.28 -14.49
CA LEU A 20 10.81 -14.74 -13.39
C LEU A 20 10.66 -13.67 -12.30
N PHE A 21 11.76 -13.04 -11.90
CA PHE A 21 11.74 -11.94 -10.91
C PHE A 21 10.89 -10.74 -11.39
N LYS A 22 10.83 -10.49 -12.70
CA LYS A 22 9.97 -9.46 -13.31
C LYS A 22 8.49 -9.86 -13.38
N GLY A 23 8.11 -11.06 -12.93
CA GLY A 23 6.72 -11.53 -12.91
C GLY A 23 6.25 -12.24 -14.18
N MET A 24 7.15 -12.64 -15.08
CA MET A 24 6.78 -13.45 -16.25
C MET A 24 6.42 -14.88 -15.83
N SER A 25 5.53 -15.54 -16.60
CA SER A 25 5.31 -16.98 -16.43
C SER A 25 6.56 -17.78 -16.80
N GLN A 26 6.67 -19.01 -16.30
CA GLN A 26 7.83 -19.87 -16.56
C GLN A 26 8.07 -20.07 -18.07
N ARG A 27 7.01 -20.32 -18.83
CA ARG A 27 7.07 -20.46 -20.30
C ARG A 27 7.61 -19.20 -20.97
N GLU A 28 7.05 -18.04 -20.64
CA GLU A 28 7.46 -16.76 -21.23
C GLU A 28 8.90 -16.40 -20.87
N ALA A 29 9.26 -16.58 -19.59
CA ALA A 29 10.61 -16.35 -19.11
C ALA A 29 11.63 -17.24 -19.85
N TYR A 30 11.26 -18.50 -20.11
CA TYR A 30 12.10 -19.49 -20.80
C TYR A 30 12.34 -19.10 -22.26
N VAL A 31 11.29 -18.74 -23.00
CA VAL A 31 11.43 -18.28 -24.39
C VAL A 31 12.24 -16.98 -24.47
N GLN A 32 11.92 -15.98 -23.62
CA GLN A 32 12.64 -14.71 -23.62
C GLN A 32 14.10 -14.82 -23.15
N ALA A 33 14.43 -15.85 -22.37
CA ALA A 33 15.81 -16.16 -22.01
C ALA A 33 16.64 -16.73 -23.18
N GLY A 34 16.01 -16.99 -24.33
CA GLY A 34 16.66 -17.47 -25.55
C GLY A 34 16.74 -19.00 -25.64
N TYR A 35 15.87 -19.72 -24.92
CA TYR A 35 15.68 -21.15 -25.15
C TYR A 35 14.78 -21.40 -26.36
N SER A 36 14.90 -22.59 -26.97
CA SER A 36 14.15 -22.93 -28.17
C SER A 36 12.64 -22.92 -27.89
N SER A 37 11.89 -22.20 -28.71
CA SER A 37 10.42 -22.23 -28.73
C SER A 37 9.87 -23.20 -29.77
N ASN A 38 10.74 -23.84 -30.59
CA ASN A 38 10.34 -24.80 -31.61
C ASN A 38 10.12 -26.20 -31.01
N GLN A 39 9.27 -26.27 -30.00
CA GLN A 39 8.88 -27.50 -29.31
C GLN A 39 7.38 -27.48 -29.05
N LEU A 40 6.81 -28.65 -28.77
CA LEU A 40 5.41 -28.73 -28.33
C LEU A 40 5.24 -27.94 -27.02
N PRO A 41 4.09 -27.27 -26.80
CA PRO A 41 3.83 -26.48 -25.61
C PRO A 41 4.06 -27.26 -24.30
N GLU A 42 3.69 -28.55 -24.24
CA GLU A 42 3.86 -29.37 -23.02
C GLU A 42 5.35 -29.61 -22.71
N VAL A 43 6.17 -29.77 -23.75
CA VAL A 43 7.62 -29.97 -23.61
C VAL A 43 8.27 -28.67 -23.12
N LEU A 44 7.83 -27.53 -23.65
CA LEU A 44 8.31 -26.22 -23.24
C LEU A 44 8.00 -25.96 -21.76
N ASP A 45 6.76 -26.20 -21.34
CA ASP A 45 6.35 -26.05 -19.93
C ASP A 45 7.13 -26.95 -19.00
N LYS A 46 7.30 -28.22 -19.39
CA LYS A 46 8.07 -29.17 -18.60
C LYS A 46 9.51 -28.68 -18.41
N ASN A 47 10.17 -28.27 -19.49
CA ASN A 47 11.54 -27.77 -19.44
C ASN A 47 11.66 -26.49 -18.60
N ALA A 48 10.71 -25.57 -18.73
CA ALA A 48 10.69 -24.34 -17.94
C ALA A 48 10.46 -24.62 -16.44
N CYS A 49 9.56 -25.54 -16.12
CA CYS A 49 9.26 -25.98 -14.76
C CYS A 49 10.46 -26.72 -14.13
N GLU A 50 11.12 -27.59 -14.88
CA GLU A 50 12.35 -28.25 -14.43
C GLU A 50 13.46 -27.23 -14.17
N LEU A 51 13.64 -26.24 -15.05
CA LEU A 51 14.63 -25.19 -14.87
C LEU A 51 14.31 -24.30 -13.66
N ALA A 52 13.04 -24.06 -13.35
CA ALA A 52 12.63 -23.30 -12.16
C ALA A 52 12.99 -24.01 -10.84
N LYS A 53 13.16 -25.34 -10.87
CA LYS A 53 13.57 -26.15 -9.71
C LYS A 53 15.08 -26.29 -9.56
N ASP A 54 15.86 -25.79 -10.53
CA ASP A 54 17.31 -25.83 -10.49
C ASP A 54 17.84 -24.95 -9.34
N SER A 55 18.71 -25.51 -8.50
CA SER A 55 19.24 -24.84 -7.31
C SER A 55 19.98 -23.53 -7.63
N LYS A 56 20.56 -23.42 -8.82
CA LYS A 56 21.25 -22.21 -9.29
C LYS A 56 20.27 -21.10 -9.62
N ILE A 57 19.15 -21.45 -10.26
CA ILE A 57 18.07 -20.50 -10.56
C ILE A 57 17.44 -20.00 -9.27
N ILE A 58 17.15 -20.90 -8.33
CA ILE A 58 16.62 -20.56 -7.00
C ILE A 58 17.59 -19.61 -6.29
N GLY A 59 18.88 -19.96 -6.20
CA GLY A 59 19.88 -19.11 -5.53
C GLY A 59 20.02 -17.73 -6.18
N ARG A 60 19.87 -17.62 -7.51
CA ARG A 60 19.85 -16.33 -8.22
C ARG A 60 18.61 -15.52 -7.89
N LEU A 61 17.42 -16.14 -7.90
CA LEU A 61 16.16 -15.48 -7.54
C LEU A 61 16.18 -14.95 -6.11
N GLU A 62 16.65 -15.75 -5.16
CA GLU A 62 16.83 -15.29 -3.79
C GLU A 62 17.81 -14.12 -3.69
N GLY A 63 18.89 -14.14 -4.47
CA GLY A 63 19.84 -13.02 -4.55
C GLY A 63 19.18 -11.74 -5.07
N LEU A 64 18.30 -11.85 -6.08
CA LEU A 64 17.52 -10.73 -6.60
C LEU A 64 16.53 -10.20 -5.57
N ASN A 65 15.79 -11.10 -4.90
CA ASN A 65 14.85 -10.75 -3.84
C ASN A 65 15.54 -10.02 -2.68
N ARG A 66 16.68 -10.55 -2.19
CA ARG A 66 17.50 -9.90 -1.15
C ARG A 66 18.05 -8.55 -1.58
N ALA A 67 18.36 -8.36 -2.86
CA ALA A 67 18.81 -7.07 -3.39
C ALA A 67 17.65 -6.07 -3.51
N SER A 68 16.44 -6.53 -3.83
CA SER A 68 15.23 -5.70 -3.80
C SER A 68 14.70 -5.44 -2.40
N ASP A 69 15.08 -6.24 -1.40
CA ASP A 69 14.84 -5.97 0.03
C ASP A 69 15.68 -4.79 0.56
N THR A 70 16.34 -4.03 -0.33
CA THR A 70 16.82 -2.70 0.03
C THR A 70 15.62 -1.82 0.41
N PRO A 71 15.59 -1.24 1.63
CA PRO A 71 14.41 -0.58 2.18
C PRO A 71 14.22 0.82 1.59
N ALA A 72 14.30 0.97 0.26
CA ALA A 72 13.94 2.22 -0.41
C ALA A 72 12.46 2.56 -0.16
N VAL A 73 11.62 1.54 0.03
CA VAL A 73 10.18 1.69 0.28
C VAL A 73 9.78 0.80 1.45
N MET A 74 9.45 1.42 2.59
CA MET A 74 8.98 0.74 3.81
C MET A 74 7.71 -0.08 3.51
N ASP A 75 7.53 -1.27 4.07
CA ASP A 75 6.28 -2.04 3.94
C ASP A 75 5.07 -1.29 4.56
N VAL A 76 3.85 -1.54 4.07
CA VAL A 76 2.61 -0.89 4.52
C VAL A 76 2.39 -1.08 6.02
N ALA A 77 2.63 -2.29 6.56
CA ALA A 77 2.46 -2.56 7.98
C ALA A 77 3.44 -1.74 8.82
N LYS A 78 4.70 -1.69 8.40
CA LYS A 78 5.75 -0.89 9.07
C LYS A 78 5.48 0.62 8.99
N ARG A 79 4.90 1.12 7.88
CA ARG A 79 4.46 2.53 7.78
C ARG A 79 3.36 2.83 8.76
N LYS A 80 2.34 1.96 8.88
CA LYS A 80 1.25 2.12 9.86
C LYS A 80 1.77 2.11 11.29
N GLU A 81 2.69 1.21 11.62
CA GLU A 81 3.34 1.16 12.92
C GLU A 81 4.08 2.48 13.21
N ARG A 82 4.90 2.95 12.27
CA ARG A 82 5.64 4.22 12.43
C ARG A 82 4.72 5.42 12.58
N LEU A 83 3.66 5.51 11.78
CA LEU A 83 2.64 6.57 11.89
C LEU A 83 1.91 6.50 13.23
N SER A 84 1.65 5.31 13.75
CA SER A 84 0.99 5.14 15.05
C SER A 84 1.85 5.62 16.22
N VAL A 85 3.18 5.53 16.11
CA VAL A 85 4.11 6.10 17.09
C VAL A 85 4.04 7.62 17.03
N ILE A 86 4.18 8.22 15.84
CA ILE A 86 4.12 9.68 15.64
C ILE A 86 2.77 10.25 16.10
N ALA A 87 1.67 9.53 15.85
CA ALA A 87 0.32 9.92 16.26
C ALA A 87 0.16 10.05 17.79
N LYS A 88 0.99 9.36 18.57
CA LYS A 88 0.94 9.35 20.05
C LYS A 88 1.98 10.27 20.70
N GLU A 89 2.96 10.74 19.93
CA GLU A 89 4.01 11.62 20.43
C GLU A 89 3.53 13.07 20.39
N ASP A 90 3.60 13.75 21.53
CA ASP A 90 3.51 15.21 21.63
C ASP A 90 4.94 15.76 21.54
N ILE A 91 5.22 16.65 20.59
CA ILE A 91 6.56 17.25 20.46
C ILE A 91 6.62 18.53 21.27
N GLU A 92 7.37 18.54 22.35
CA GLU A 92 7.65 19.76 23.10
C GLU A 92 8.56 20.69 22.28
N THR A 93 8.15 21.94 22.15
CA THR A 93 8.94 23.03 21.57
C THR A 93 9.16 24.11 22.63
N THR A 94 10.09 25.02 22.36
CA THR A 94 10.36 26.19 23.23
C THR A 94 9.12 27.06 23.48
N THR A 95 8.07 26.93 22.64
CA THR A 95 6.84 27.71 22.71
C THR A 95 5.62 26.91 23.17
N GLY A 96 5.78 25.64 23.55
CA GLY A 96 4.69 24.77 24.03
C GLY A 96 4.66 23.40 23.34
N ILE A 97 3.51 22.73 23.35
CA ILE A 97 3.35 21.40 22.74
C ILE A 97 2.94 21.55 21.27
N ASN A 98 3.74 21.00 20.35
CA ASN A 98 3.42 20.90 18.92
C ASN A 98 2.78 19.55 18.60
N ARG A 99 1.47 19.58 18.33
CA ARG A 99 0.65 18.42 17.94
C ARG A 99 0.48 18.24 16.44
N SER A 100 1.07 19.12 15.63
CA SER A 100 0.90 19.09 14.16
C SER A 100 1.33 17.75 13.54
N PRO A 101 2.49 17.17 13.91
CA PRO A 101 2.91 15.87 13.38
C PRO A 101 1.96 14.73 13.76
N SER A 102 1.44 14.75 14.99
CA SER A 102 0.52 13.74 15.51
C SER A 102 -0.82 13.81 14.79
N ILE A 103 -1.37 15.02 14.59
CA ILE A 103 -2.60 15.25 13.82
C ILE A 103 -2.44 14.77 12.37
N GLN A 104 -1.31 15.08 11.73
CA GLN A 104 -1.02 14.64 10.36
C GLN A 104 -0.91 13.12 10.26
N ALA A 105 -0.27 12.47 11.23
CA ALA A 105 -0.15 11.02 11.26
C ALA A 105 -1.53 10.34 11.40
N ILE A 106 -2.41 10.87 12.27
CA ILE A 106 -3.79 10.40 12.43
C ILE A 106 -4.58 10.56 11.12
N ASP A 107 -4.47 11.72 10.46
CA ASP A 107 -5.16 11.96 9.18
C ASP A 107 -4.71 10.98 8.09
N ILE A 108 -3.41 10.71 8.00
CA ILE A 108 -2.87 9.73 7.05
C ILE A 108 -3.38 8.32 7.39
N LEU A 109 -3.40 7.92 8.66
CA LEU A 109 -3.95 6.62 9.08
C LEU A 109 -5.43 6.49 8.70
N ASN A 110 -6.23 7.52 8.95
CA ASN A 110 -7.64 7.55 8.57
C ASN A 110 -7.85 7.41 7.05
N LYS A 111 -6.99 8.06 6.23
CA LYS A 111 -6.99 7.90 4.77
C LYS A 111 -6.59 6.49 4.34
N MET A 112 -5.60 5.88 5.00
CA MET A 112 -5.19 4.50 4.73
C MET A 112 -6.30 3.49 5.06
N ASP A 113 -7.06 3.75 6.12
CA ASP A 113 -8.17 2.90 6.55
C ASP A 113 -9.50 3.25 5.88
N LYS A 114 -9.51 4.23 4.97
CA LYS A 114 -10.70 4.73 4.24
C LYS A 114 -11.85 5.12 5.18
N ILE A 115 -11.50 5.67 6.35
CA ILE A 115 -12.48 6.11 7.36
C ILE A 115 -13.24 7.35 6.87
N TYR A 116 -12.58 8.18 6.07
CA TYR A 116 -13.27 9.25 5.36
C TYR A 116 -14.10 8.67 4.22
N THR A 117 -15.41 8.87 4.25
CA THR A 117 -16.28 8.58 3.12
C THR A 117 -15.98 9.61 2.03
N ASP A 118 -15.43 9.15 0.91
CA ASP A 118 -15.42 9.97 -0.30
C ASP A 118 -16.85 9.98 -0.83
N ASN A 119 -17.54 11.11 -0.65
CA ASN A 119 -18.90 11.30 -1.19
C ASN A 119 -18.85 11.56 -2.70
N THR A 120 -17.71 11.33 -3.33
CA THR A 120 -17.47 11.57 -4.74
C THR A 120 -17.16 10.27 -5.46
N ILE A 121 -17.93 9.98 -6.51
CA ILE A 121 -17.63 8.89 -7.44
C ILE A 121 -17.08 9.51 -8.71
N ASN A 122 -15.87 9.12 -9.10
CA ASN A 122 -15.26 9.54 -10.37
C ASN A 122 -15.48 8.44 -11.41
N ILE A 123 -16.19 8.75 -12.49
CA ILE A 123 -16.37 7.89 -13.67
C ILE A 123 -15.75 8.62 -14.85
N ASN A 124 -14.50 8.28 -15.19
CA ASN A 124 -13.69 8.98 -16.19
C ASN A 124 -13.66 10.50 -15.91
N ASP A 125 -14.19 11.31 -16.83
CA ASP A 125 -14.23 12.76 -16.73
C ASP A 125 -15.47 13.30 -15.98
N ILE A 126 -16.31 12.42 -15.42
CA ILE A 126 -17.54 12.78 -14.72
C ILE A 126 -17.35 12.61 -13.21
N LYS A 127 -17.58 13.71 -12.46
CA LYS A 127 -17.56 13.75 -11.00
C LYS A 127 -18.99 13.80 -10.46
N ILE A 128 -19.40 12.78 -9.70
CA ILE A 128 -20.73 12.68 -9.09
C ILE A 128 -20.61 12.91 -7.58
N GLN A 129 -21.38 13.84 -7.02
CA GLN A 129 -21.46 14.09 -5.58
C GLN A 129 -22.71 13.41 -5.01
N VAL A 130 -22.54 12.51 -4.05
CA VAL A 130 -23.64 11.85 -3.34
C VAL A 130 -24.08 12.74 -2.17
N VAL A 131 -25.31 13.23 -2.24
CA VAL A 131 -25.98 13.99 -1.17
C VAL A 131 -27.01 13.06 -0.53
N TYR A 132 -26.89 12.82 0.77
CA TYR A 132 -27.91 12.15 1.55
C TYR A 132 -28.89 13.20 2.05
N GLU A 133 -30.18 13.04 1.76
CA GLU A 133 -31.22 13.83 2.41
C GLU A 133 -31.36 13.35 3.86
N GLU A 134 -31.21 14.24 4.83
CA GLU A 134 -31.53 13.91 6.22
C GLU A 134 -33.05 13.73 6.33
N ASP A 135 -33.50 12.52 6.68
CA ASP A 135 -34.89 12.28 7.05
C ASP A 135 -35.22 13.15 8.27
N ASN A 136 -36.05 14.17 8.04
CA ASN A 136 -36.47 15.12 9.06
C ASN A 136 -37.46 14.43 10.02
N VAL A 137 -36.94 13.66 10.98
CA VAL A 137 -37.77 13.00 11.99
C VAL A 137 -38.25 14.07 12.98
N GLN A 138 -39.36 14.74 12.66
CA GLN A 138 -40.10 15.58 13.60
C GLN A 138 -40.69 14.71 14.73
N GLY A 139 -39.90 14.48 15.77
CA GLY A 139 -40.35 13.92 17.04
C GLY A 139 -41.02 14.99 17.90
N GLN A 140 -42.34 14.92 18.01
CA GLN A 140 -43.14 15.69 18.96
C GLN A 140 -42.73 15.39 20.42
N GLY A 141 -42.39 16.44 21.17
CA GLY A 141 -42.27 16.41 22.63
C GLY A 141 -42.76 17.74 23.20
N ARG A 142 -43.95 17.74 23.82
CA ARG A 142 -44.61 18.92 24.38
C ARG A 142 -43.98 19.33 25.71
N ALA A 143 -43.71 20.64 25.83
CA ALA A 143 -43.77 21.54 26.99
C ALA A 143 -43.14 21.11 28.34
N GLU A 144 -42.19 21.91 28.84
CA GLU A 144 -42.42 22.92 29.90
C GLU A 144 -41.11 23.65 30.25
N GLY A 145 -41.17 24.97 30.45
CA GLY A 145 -40.01 25.77 30.91
C GLY A 145 -40.01 27.19 30.36
N ILE A 146 -40.64 28.09 31.10
CA ILE A 146 -41.03 29.45 30.72
C ILE A 146 -39.82 30.38 30.53
N LYS A 147 -39.90 31.15 29.45
CA LYS A 147 -39.05 32.29 29.04
C LYS A 147 -38.96 33.33 30.16
N GLN A 148 -37.77 33.62 30.70
CA GLN A 148 -37.50 34.93 31.29
C GLN A 148 -36.87 35.84 30.24
N ILE A 149 -37.59 36.91 29.96
CA ILE A 149 -37.22 38.04 29.14
C ILE A 149 -36.52 39.03 30.09
N SER A 150 -35.35 39.55 29.73
CA SER A 150 -34.82 40.78 30.30
C SER A 150 -34.17 41.57 29.18
N SER A 151 -34.67 42.80 29.02
CA SER A 151 -34.42 43.76 27.95
C SER A 151 -33.04 44.44 28.02
N PRO A 152 -32.65 45.25 27.02
CA PRO A 152 -31.29 45.74 26.81
C PRO A 152 -30.99 47.00 27.63
N GLU A 153 -29.75 47.18 28.05
CA GLU A 153 -29.24 48.48 28.47
C GLU A 153 -28.30 49.03 27.39
N GLU A 154 -28.83 49.94 26.59
CA GLU A 154 -28.07 51.03 25.97
C GLU A 154 -27.79 52.09 27.04
N THR A 155 -26.52 52.48 27.21
CA THR A 155 -26.10 53.83 27.65
C THR A 155 -24.57 53.87 27.51
N GLY A 156 -23.91 54.89 26.97
CA GLY A 156 -24.26 56.19 26.44
C GLY A 156 -22.95 56.86 26.02
#